data_AF-A0A935EZL3-F1
#
_entry.id   AF-A0A935EZL3-F1
#
_cell.length_a   1.000
_cell.length_b   1.000
_cell.length_c   1.000
_cell.angle_alpha   90.00
_cell.angle_beta   90.00
_cell.angle_gamma   90.00
#
_symmetry.space_group_name_H-M   'P 1'
#
loop_
_entity.id
_entity.type
_entity.pdbx_description
1 polymer ?
#
loop_
_entity_poly.entity_id
_entity_poly.type
_entity_poly.pdbx_seq_one_letter_code
_entity_poly.pdbx_strand_id
1 'polypeptide(L)'
;MTGKIAIPFSVTVSRLGLLPAVYNDRFQQIIMNYREDDPASVDQTLPLLEQLAKDDPGKSGAFEFLGIIYLYNKGDLAKAEAAMEQAINAKGAAVIKILYDSQWRRIVKLKTGKFGFEDPKTGWVRIRPGQLMLTDAANKSINTVSGTQIKEMSKVVTNLATLVTMTVEGVRRQLVFLPGSRQAAEADLVIKLVQTHVMGKSN
;
A
#
# COMPACT_ATOMS: atom_id res chain seq x y z
N MET A 1 -29.14 -49.30 -38.71
CA MET A 1 -28.54 -48.96 -37.40
C MET A 1 -27.83 -47.62 -37.55
N THR A 2 -28.44 -46.54 -37.08
CA THR A 2 -27.86 -45.19 -37.13
C THR A 2 -27.08 -44.93 -35.83
N GLY A 3 -25.76 -45.12 -35.89
CA GLY A 3 -24.86 -44.83 -34.78
C GLY A 3 -24.81 -43.32 -34.52
N LYS A 4 -25.21 -42.88 -33.33
CA LYS A 4 -25.05 -41.49 -32.91
C LYS A 4 -23.55 -41.22 -32.69
N ILE A 5 -22.97 -40.38 -33.53
CA ILE A 5 -21.59 -39.90 -33.37
C ILE A 5 -21.61 -38.84 -32.28
N ALA A 6 -20.86 -39.05 -31.19
CA ALA A 6 -20.67 -38.03 -30.16
C ALA A 6 -19.78 -36.92 -30.72
N ILE A 7 -20.29 -35.69 -30.74
CA ILE A 7 -19.52 -34.51 -31.14
C ILE A 7 -18.74 -34.04 -29.90
N PRO A 8 -17.39 -34.04 -29.91
CA PRO A 8 -16.63 -33.51 -28.79
C PRO A 8 -16.86 -32.00 -28.70
N PHE A 9 -17.30 -31.53 -27.54
CA PHE A 9 -17.39 -30.11 -27.22
C PHE A 9 -16.38 -29.79 -26.12
N SER A 10 -15.80 -28.59 -26.20
CA SER A 10 -14.93 -28.07 -25.15
C SER A 10 -15.74 -27.08 -24.32
N VAL A 11 -15.87 -27.33 -23.02
CA VAL A 11 -16.43 -26.35 -22.08
C VAL A 11 -15.29 -25.52 -21.54
N THR A 12 -15.18 -24.27 -21.99
CA THR A 12 -14.30 -23.29 -21.36
C THR A 12 -14.97 -22.79 -20.08
N VAL A 13 -14.62 -23.39 -18.94
CA VAL A 13 -15.07 -22.88 -17.63
C VAL A 13 -14.24 -21.65 -17.28
N SER A 14 -14.74 -20.47 -17.64
CA SER A 14 -14.24 -19.22 -17.06
C SER A 14 -14.72 -19.17 -15.61
N ARG A 15 -13.84 -19.47 -14.65
CA ARG A 15 -14.12 -19.18 -13.24
C ARG A 15 -14.22 -17.66 -13.09
N LEU A 16 -15.44 -17.14 -13.20
CA LEU A 16 -15.78 -15.84 -12.64
C LEU A 16 -15.39 -15.93 -11.16
N GLY A 17 -14.59 -14.98 -10.66
CA GLY A 17 -14.17 -14.91 -9.26
C GLY A 17 -15.36 -14.87 -8.30
N LEU A 18 -15.10 -14.59 -7.02
CA LEU A 18 -16.19 -14.48 -6.05
C LEU A 18 -17.19 -13.40 -6.46
N LEU A 19 -18.47 -13.62 -6.17
CA LEU A 19 -19.46 -12.55 -6.27
C LEU A 19 -19.00 -11.37 -5.38
N PRO A 20 -19.14 -10.11 -5.83
CA PRO A 20 -18.64 -8.95 -5.08
C PRO A 20 -19.10 -8.90 -3.63
N ALA A 21 -20.36 -9.25 -3.35
CA ALA A 21 -20.89 -9.32 -1.98
C ALA A 21 -20.18 -10.38 -1.14
N VAL A 22 -19.99 -11.59 -1.67
CA VAL A 22 -19.30 -12.69 -0.97
C VAL A 22 -17.85 -12.34 -0.67
N TYR A 23 -17.15 -11.73 -1.62
CA TYR A 23 -15.79 -11.23 -1.39
C TYR A 23 -15.78 -10.20 -0.26
N ASN A 24 -16.64 -9.19 -0.33
CA ASN A 24 -16.68 -8.10 0.65
C ASN A 24 -17.01 -8.63 2.05
N ASP A 25 -17.98 -9.52 2.18
CA ASP A 25 -18.37 -10.09 3.48
C ASP A 25 -17.20 -10.87 4.10
N ARG A 26 -16.54 -11.74 3.32
CA ARG A 26 -15.35 -12.48 3.79
C ARG A 26 -14.24 -11.53 4.20
N PHE A 27 -13.95 -10.54 3.36
CA PHE A 27 -12.89 -9.56 3.63
C PHE A 27 -13.16 -8.76 4.91
N GLN A 28 -14.39 -8.29 5.10
CA GLN A 28 -14.79 -7.56 6.31
C GLN A 28 -14.70 -8.43 7.55
N GLN A 29 -15.15 -9.69 7.50
CA GLN A 29 -14.99 -10.62 8.62
C GLN A 29 -13.54 -10.85 9.00
N ILE A 30 -12.65 -11.00 8.01
CA ILE A 30 -11.21 -11.15 8.25
C ILE A 30 -10.65 -9.91 8.95
N ILE A 31 -10.95 -8.70 8.45
CA ILE A 31 -10.45 -7.45 9.03
C ILE A 31 -11.01 -7.22 10.45
N MET A 32 -12.30 -7.47 10.68
CA MET A 32 -12.92 -7.25 11.98
C MET A 32 -12.30 -8.12 13.10
N ASN A 33 -11.80 -9.30 12.75
CA ASN A 33 -11.17 -10.22 13.69
C ASN A 33 -9.65 -10.02 13.83
N TYR A 34 -9.05 -9.23 12.93
CA TYR A 34 -7.63 -8.94 12.96
C TYR A 34 -7.27 -7.98 14.11
N ARG A 35 -6.22 -8.33 14.85
CA ARG A 35 -5.61 -7.49 15.89
C ARG A 35 -4.12 -7.42 15.63
N GLU A 36 -3.64 -6.21 15.33
CA GLU A 36 -2.25 -5.99 14.94
C GLU A 36 -1.25 -6.40 16.03
N ASP A 37 -1.57 -6.15 17.30
CA ASP A 37 -0.68 -6.41 18.44
C ASP A 37 -0.73 -7.87 18.94
N ASP A 38 -1.55 -8.74 18.33
CA ASP A 38 -1.72 -10.14 18.71
C ASP A 38 -1.13 -11.09 17.66
N PRO A 39 0.02 -11.74 17.92
CA PRO A 39 0.64 -12.68 16.99
C PRO A 39 -0.28 -13.83 16.56
N ALA A 40 -1.15 -14.33 17.45
CA ALA A 40 -2.07 -15.41 17.11
C ALA A 40 -3.15 -14.93 16.13
N SER A 41 -3.61 -13.69 16.28
CA SER A 41 -4.49 -13.05 15.30
C SER A 41 -3.82 -12.92 13.94
N VAL A 42 -2.56 -12.47 13.90
CA VAL A 42 -1.78 -12.37 12.66
C VAL A 42 -1.66 -13.73 11.95
N ASP A 43 -1.33 -14.79 12.70
CA ASP A 43 -1.16 -16.15 12.17
C ASP A 43 -2.46 -16.74 11.62
N GLN A 44 -3.60 -16.39 12.21
CA GLN A 44 -4.91 -16.80 11.71
C GLN A 44 -5.36 -15.97 10.50
N THR A 45 -5.07 -14.67 10.48
CA THR A 45 -5.51 -13.75 9.42
C THR A 45 -4.78 -13.98 8.10
N LEU A 46 -3.46 -14.25 8.13
CA LEU A 46 -2.65 -14.43 6.92
C LEU A 46 -3.20 -15.49 5.94
N PRO A 47 -3.40 -16.76 6.33
CA PRO A 47 -3.87 -17.78 5.40
C PRO A 47 -5.26 -17.48 4.84
N LEU A 48 -6.12 -16.79 5.60
CA LEU A 48 -7.45 -16.38 5.13
C LEU A 48 -7.35 -15.31 4.03
N LEU A 49 -6.46 -14.34 4.18
CA LEU A 49 -6.22 -13.33 3.15
C LEU A 49 -5.53 -13.91 1.91
N GLU A 50 -4.58 -14.82 2.10
CA GLU A 50 -3.92 -15.52 0.98
C GLU A 50 -4.92 -16.35 0.17
N GLN A 51 -5.80 -17.08 0.86
CA GLN A 51 -6.86 -17.82 0.20
C GLN A 51 -7.85 -16.89 -0.51
N LEU A 52 -8.23 -15.77 0.12
CA LEU A 52 -9.13 -14.80 -0.49
C LEU A 52 -8.52 -14.15 -1.75
N ALA A 53 -7.23 -13.81 -1.70
CA ALA A 53 -6.48 -13.28 -2.83
C ALA A 53 -6.35 -14.29 -3.98
N LYS A 54 -6.25 -15.59 -3.65
CA LYS A 54 -6.24 -16.68 -4.63
C LYS A 54 -7.62 -16.91 -5.26
N ASP A 55 -8.68 -16.80 -4.47
CA ASP A 55 -10.06 -16.98 -4.91
C ASP A 55 -10.52 -15.83 -5.84
N ASP A 56 -10.03 -14.61 -5.62
CA ASP A 56 -10.35 -13.44 -6.44
C ASP A 56 -9.14 -12.49 -6.60
N PRO A 57 -8.20 -12.81 -7.51
CA PRO A 57 -6.98 -12.01 -7.71
C PRO A 57 -7.24 -10.63 -8.32
N GLY A 58 -8.45 -10.37 -8.81
CA GLY A 58 -8.84 -9.06 -9.34
C GLY A 58 -9.19 -8.04 -8.26
N LYS A 59 -9.24 -8.46 -6.99
CA LYS A 59 -9.62 -7.60 -5.86
C LYS A 59 -8.38 -7.22 -5.06
N SER A 60 -8.09 -5.92 -5.04
CA SER A 60 -6.91 -5.40 -4.37
C SER A 60 -6.94 -5.53 -2.85
N GLY A 61 -8.11 -5.50 -2.21
CA GLY A 61 -8.23 -5.37 -0.75
C GLY A 61 -7.41 -6.41 0.04
N ALA A 62 -7.45 -7.68 -0.39
CA ALA A 62 -6.67 -8.74 0.24
C ALA A 62 -5.16 -8.48 0.12
N PHE A 63 -4.69 -8.06 -1.06
CA PHE A 63 -3.30 -7.72 -1.31
C PHE A 63 -2.85 -6.46 -0.53
N GLU A 64 -3.69 -5.43 -0.42
CA GLU A 64 -3.40 -4.25 0.40
C GLU A 64 -3.11 -4.65 1.86
N PHE A 65 -3.95 -5.53 2.40
CA PHE A 65 -3.85 -5.98 3.79
C PHE A 65 -2.69 -6.96 4.01
N LEU A 66 -2.44 -7.88 3.05
CA LEU A 66 -1.27 -8.75 3.06
C LEU A 66 0.04 -7.93 3.08
N GLY A 67 0.13 -6.87 2.27
CA GLY A 67 1.29 -5.99 2.25
C GLY A 67 1.59 -5.36 3.62
N ILE A 68 0.55 -4.90 4.32
CA ILE A 68 0.65 -4.33 5.67
C ILE A 68 1.13 -5.38 6.68
N ILE A 69 0.50 -6.56 6.71
CA ILE A 69 0.84 -7.61 7.68
C ILE A 69 2.25 -8.14 7.44
N TYR A 70 2.63 -8.38 6.18
CA TYR A 70 3.97 -8.84 5.86
C TYR A 70 5.04 -7.83 6.27
N LEU A 71 4.77 -6.54 6.07
CA LEU A 71 5.71 -5.48 6.41
C LEU A 71 5.86 -5.29 7.93
N TYR A 72 4.75 -5.16 8.66
CA TYR A 72 4.79 -4.73 10.07
C TYR A 72 4.74 -5.86 11.08
N ASN A 73 4.09 -6.98 10.78
CA ASN A 73 3.93 -8.09 11.72
C ASN A 73 4.90 -9.24 11.45
N LYS A 74 5.24 -9.50 10.17
CA LYS A 74 6.19 -10.55 9.80
C LYS A 74 7.60 -10.04 9.51
N GLY A 75 7.76 -8.76 9.20
CA GLY A 75 9.05 -8.21 8.78
C GLY A 75 9.58 -8.80 7.47
N ASP A 76 8.70 -9.40 6.65
CA ASP A 76 9.05 -9.99 5.37
C ASP A 76 8.84 -8.96 4.26
N LEU A 77 9.89 -8.16 4.03
CA LEU A 77 9.86 -7.08 3.05
C LEU A 77 9.61 -7.57 1.63
N ALA A 78 10.12 -8.75 1.28
CA ALA A 78 9.98 -9.31 -0.07
C ALA A 78 8.52 -9.69 -0.36
N LYS A 79 7.86 -10.37 0.58
CA LYS A 79 6.43 -10.67 0.46
C LYS A 79 5.56 -9.42 0.56
N ALA A 80 5.95 -8.46 1.40
CA ALA A 80 5.26 -7.18 1.49
C ALA A 80 5.28 -6.44 0.14
N GLU A 81 6.46 -6.31 -0.49
CA GLU A 81 6.60 -5.72 -1.81
C GLU A 81 5.74 -6.46 -2.84
N ALA A 82 5.83 -7.79 -2.90
CA ALA A 82 5.06 -8.59 -3.86
C ALA A 82 3.55 -8.39 -3.69
N ALA A 83 3.05 -8.38 -2.45
CA ALA A 83 1.64 -8.12 -2.18
C ALA A 83 1.24 -6.69 -2.57
N MET A 84 2.07 -5.69 -2.27
CA MET A 84 1.84 -4.29 -2.64
C MET A 84 1.79 -4.09 -4.17
N GLU A 85 2.68 -4.73 -4.91
CA GLU A 85 2.67 -4.76 -6.38
C GLU A 85 1.37 -5.37 -6.93
N GLN A 86 0.95 -6.51 -6.38
CA GLN A 86 -0.33 -7.13 -6.77
C GLN A 86 -1.53 -6.23 -6.45
N ALA A 87 -1.51 -5.53 -5.32
CA ALA A 87 -2.56 -4.59 -4.95
C ALA A 87 -2.69 -3.46 -5.98
N ILE A 88 -1.57 -2.91 -6.44
CA ILE A 88 -1.52 -1.87 -7.48
C ILE A 88 -2.06 -2.42 -8.82
N ASN A 89 -1.62 -3.62 -9.22
CA ASN A 89 -2.07 -4.28 -10.45
C ASN A 89 -3.58 -4.58 -10.43
N ALA A 90 -4.13 -4.90 -9.25
CA ALA A 90 -5.56 -5.08 -9.02
C ALA A 90 -6.32 -3.75 -8.82
N LYS A 91 -5.76 -2.61 -9.26
CA LYS A 91 -6.34 -1.26 -9.19
C LYS A 91 -6.58 -0.73 -7.76
N GLY A 92 -5.93 -1.31 -6.76
CA GLY A 92 -5.85 -0.77 -5.40
C GLY A 92 -4.62 0.09 -5.20
N ALA A 93 -4.10 0.08 -3.97
CA ALA A 93 -2.91 0.81 -3.58
C ALA A 93 -1.91 -0.05 -2.80
N ALA A 94 -0.63 0.23 -2.95
CA ALA A 94 0.31 -0.12 -1.89
C ALA A 94 0.11 0.84 -0.72
N VAL A 95 -0.11 0.31 0.49
CA VAL A 95 -0.45 1.08 1.69
C VAL A 95 0.67 0.95 2.72
N ILE A 96 1.21 2.09 3.15
CA ILE A 96 2.37 2.17 4.04
C ILE A 96 2.07 3.17 5.16
N LYS A 97 2.32 2.78 6.42
CA LYS A 97 2.23 3.68 7.59
C LYS A 97 3.32 4.74 7.49
N ILE A 98 2.96 5.97 7.82
CA ILE A 98 3.92 7.08 7.85
C ILE A 98 3.80 7.91 9.11
N LEU A 99 4.91 8.53 9.49
CA LEU A 99 4.97 9.65 10.43
C LEU A 99 5.30 10.92 9.65
N TYR A 100 4.59 12.01 9.92
CA TYR A 100 4.81 13.31 9.27
C TYR A 100 4.62 14.46 10.26
N ASP A 101 5.03 15.67 9.90
CA ASP A 101 4.74 16.88 10.68
C ASP A 101 3.42 17.50 10.22
N SER A 102 2.57 17.93 11.15
CA SER A 102 1.25 18.53 10.83
C SER A 102 1.33 19.76 9.91
N GLN A 103 2.48 20.45 9.90
CA GLN A 103 2.75 21.63 9.08
C GLN A 103 3.70 21.33 7.91
N TRP A 104 4.02 20.06 7.65
CA TRP A 104 4.96 19.60 6.62
C TRP A 104 6.36 20.22 6.74
N ARG A 105 6.79 20.53 7.96
CA ARG A 105 8.13 21.04 8.22
C ARG A 105 9.19 19.95 8.07
N ARG A 106 10.44 20.38 7.92
CA ARG A 106 11.59 19.49 7.84
C ARG A 106 11.85 18.83 9.20
N ILE A 107 12.54 17.70 9.16
CA ILE A 107 13.05 17.04 10.37
C ILE A 107 14.12 17.95 11.01
N VAL A 108 14.02 18.15 12.32
CA VAL A 108 14.95 18.97 13.11
C VAL A 108 15.55 18.16 14.25
N LYS A 109 16.65 18.64 14.84
CA LYS A 109 17.19 18.09 16.08
C LYS A 109 16.33 18.55 17.25
N LEU A 110 15.61 17.62 17.87
CA LEU A 110 14.73 17.90 19.01
C LEU A 110 15.54 18.18 20.28
N LYS A 111 14.88 18.74 21.30
CA LYS A 111 15.48 18.94 22.64
C LYS A 111 16.02 17.66 23.27
N THR A 112 15.50 16.49 22.85
CA THR A 112 15.97 15.16 23.26
C THR A 112 17.29 14.75 22.60
N GLY A 113 17.86 15.58 21.70
CA GLY A 113 19.06 15.29 20.93
C GLY A 113 18.84 14.43 19.69
N LYS A 114 17.65 13.82 19.54
CA LYS A 114 17.28 12.98 18.38
C LYS A 114 16.70 13.84 17.25
N PHE A 115 16.89 13.40 16.00
CA PHE A 115 16.21 14.00 14.85
C PHE A 115 14.75 13.51 14.79
N GLY A 116 13.81 14.44 14.59
CA GLY A 116 12.39 14.13 14.47
C GLY A 116 11.54 15.32 14.02
N PHE A 117 10.22 15.15 14.05
CA PHE A 117 9.24 16.21 13.82
C PHE A 117 8.85 16.89 15.13
N GLU A 118 8.52 18.18 15.07
CA GLU A 118 8.10 18.95 16.25
C GLU A 118 6.63 18.68 16.62
N ASP A 119 5.75 18.52 15.62
CA ASP A 119 4.36 18.07 15.83
C ASP A 119 4.08 16.79 15.02
N PRO A 120 4.57 15.63 15.50
CA PRO A 120 4.45 14.36 14.79
C PRO A 120 2.99 13.88 14.74
N LYS A 121 2.54 13.52 13.55
CA LYS A 121 1.27 12.84 13.26
C LYS A 121 1.52 11.52 12.55
N THR A 122 0.61 10.57 12.70
CA THR A 122 0.62 9.30 11.99
C THR A 122 -0.44 9.29 10.89
N GLY A 123 -0.16 8.57 9.82
CA GLY A 123 -1.06 8.44 8.70
C GLY A 123 -0.65 7.32 7.77
N TRP A 124 -1.17 7.38 6.55
CA TRP A 124 -0.91 6.39 5.52
C TRP A 124 -0.50 7.06 4.22
N VAL A 125 0.51 6.50 3.57
CA VAL A 125 0.79 6.73 2.16
C VAL A 125 0.10 5.63 1.37
N ARG A 126 -0.66 6.03 0.35
CA ARG A 126 -1.33 5.15 -0.60
C ARG A 126 -0.77 5.43 -1.98
N ILE A 127 -0.09 4.45 -2.53
CA ILE A 127 0.59 4.51 -3.82
C ILE A 127 -0.28 3.79 -4.84
N ARG A 128 -0.72 4.51 -5.87
CA ARG A 128 -1.56 4.01 -6.96
C ARG A 128 -0.90 4.34 -8.30
N PRO A 129 -1.32 3.70 -9.41
CA PRO A 129 -0.86 4.12 -10.73
C PRO A 129 -1.11 5.63 -10.93
N GLY A 130 -0.05 6.41 -11.17
CA GLY A 130 -0.13 7.85 -11.44
C GLY A 130 -0.47 8.75 -10.23
N GLN A 131 -0.69 8.19 -9.04
CA GLN A 131 -1.14 8.95 -7.88
C GLN A 131 -0.51 8.51 -6.56
N LEU A 132 -0.07 9.49 -5.78
CA LEU A 132 0.34 9.35 -4.40
C LEU A 132 -0.66 10.09 -3.50
N MET A 133 -1.25 9.41 -2.54
CA MET A 133 -2.19 10.01 -1.58
C MET A 133 -1.69 9.82 -0.16
N LEU A 134 -1.73 10.89 0.63
CA LEU A 134 -1.42 10.88 2.05
C LEU A 134 -2.72 11.08 2.82
N THR A 135 -2.99 10.20 3.78
CA THR A 135 -4.16 10.26 4.65
C THR A 135 -3.74 10.32 6.11
N ASP A 136 -4.61 10.82 6.97
CA ASP A 136 -4.43 10.70 8.42
C ASP A 136 -4.73 9.26 8.88
N ALA A 137 -4.59 9.02 10.19
CA ALA A 137 -4.90 7.73 10.80
C ALA A 137 -6.37 7.29 10.63
N ALA A 138 -7.29 8.24 10.43
CA ALA A 138 -8.72 7.99 10.17
C ALA A 138 -9.02 7.80 8.67
N ASN A 139 -7.99 7.63 7.83
CA ASN A 139 -8.09 7.53 6.37
C ASN A 139 -8.69 8.77 5.67
N LYS A 140 -8.73 9.93 6.33
CA LYS A 140 -9.12 11.17 5.67
C LYS A 140 -7.95 11.68 4.82
N SER A 141 -8.22 12.01 3.55
CA SER A 141 -7.20 12.57 2.66
C SER A 141 -6.68 13.90 3.18
N ILE A 142 -5.36 14.01 3.29
CA ILE A 142 -4.63 15.23 3.65
C ILE A 142 -4.03 15.86 2.40
N ASN A 143 -3.45 15.04 1.53
CA ASN A 143 -2.80 15.48 0.31
C ASN A 143 -2.92 14.41 -0.77
N THR A 144 -3.14 14.84 -2.01
CA THR A 144 -3.17 13.97 -3.19
C THR A 144 -2.29 14.60 -4.25
N VAL A 145 -1.34 13.83 -4.74
CA VAL A 145 -0.30 14.28 -5.66
C VAL A 145 -0.36 13.43 -6.91
N SER A 146 -0.50 14.06 -8.08
CA SER A 146 -0.35 13.38 -9.36
C SER A 146 1.13 13.11 -9.63
N GLY A 147 1.44 11.97 -10.23
CA GLY A 147 2.79 11.61 -10.63
C GLY A 147 3.45 12.56 -11.61
N THR A 148 2.65 13.30 -12.39
CA THR A 148 3.13 14.40 -13.26
C THR A 148 3.64 15.62 -12.48
N GLN A 149 3.18 15.79 -11.24
CA GLN A 149 3.58 16.90 -10.36
C GLN A 149 4.85 16.57 -9.58
N ILE A 150 5.20 15.28 -9.42
CA ILE A 150 6.38 14.85 -8.68
C ILE A 150 7.62 15.07 -9.56
N LYS A 151 8.54 15.92 -9.09
CA LYS A 151 9.81 16.22 -9.77
C LYS A 151 10.94 15.34 -9.28
N GLU A 152 10.96 15.07 -7.98
CA GLU A 152 12.05 14.36 -7.34
C GLU A 152 11.53 13.60 -6.13
N MET A 153 12.12 12.44 -5.88
CA MET A 153 11.96 11.70 -4.66
C MET A 153 13.33 11.25 -4.15
N SER A 154 13.65 11.57 -2.90
CA SER A 154 14.97 11.32 -2.32
C SER A 154 14.88 11.04 -0.81
N LYS A 155 15.94 10.42 -0.26
CA LYS A 155 16.10 10.26 1.18
C LYS A 155 16.75 11.52 1.76
N VAL A 156 16.30 11.99 2.92
CA VAL A 156 16.82 13.21 3.55
C VAL A 156 17.21 13.03 5.00
N VAL A 157 18.21 13.79 5.45
CA VAL A 157 18.71 13.96 6.84
C VAL A 157 19.21 12.69 7.54
N THR A 158 18.44 11.60 7.57
CA THR A 158 18.73 10.40 8.35
C THR A 158 18.77 9.11 7.53
N ASN A 159 18.73 9.16 6.19
CA ASN A 159 18.51 8.00 5.31
C ASN A 159 17.21 7.20 5.58
N LEU A 160 16.38 7.67 6.52
CA LEU A 160 15.10 7.06 6.88
C LEU A 160 13.92 7.90 6.38
N ALA A 161 14.11 9.20 6.24
CA ALA A 161 13.04 10.10 5.82
C ALA A 161 12.98 10.17 4.30
N THR A 162 11.76 10.04 3.78
CA THR A 162 11.47 10.22 2.36
C THR A 162 11.00 11.65 2.14
N LEU A 163 11.64 12.34 1.20
CA LEU A 163 11.24 13.64 0.69
C LEU A 163 10.61 13.47 -0.69
N VAL A 164 9.41 14.02 -0.85
CA VAL A 164 8.73 14.19 -2.13
C VAL A 164 8.76 15.66 -2.50
N THR A 165 9.47 15.99 -3.57
CA THR A 165 9.41 17.33 -4.16
C THR A 165 8.40 17.34 -5.29
N MET A 166 7.46 18.28 -5.24
CA MET A 166 6.43 18.46 -6.26
C MET A 166 6.24 19.91 -6.66
N THR A 167 5.61 20.12 -7.81
CA THR A 167 5.17 21.43 -8.28
C THR A 167 3.66 21.47 -8.29
N VAL A 168 3.07 22.38 -7.51
CA VAL A 168 1.62 22.61 -7.45
C VAL A 168 1.38 24.07 -7.79
N GLU A 169 0.61 24.34 -8.84
CA GLU A 169 0.31 25.71 -9.31
C GLU A 169 1.58 26.56 -9.55
N GLY A 170 2.63 25.93 -10.10
CA GLY A 170 3.92 26.59 -10.35
C GLY A 170 4.80 26.76 -9.10
N VAL A 171 4.31 26.44 -7.90
CA VAL A 171 5.06 26.56 -6.64
C VAL A 171 5.65 25.20 -6.25
N ARG A 172 6.95 25.19 -5.91
CA ARG A 172 7.63 24.00 -5.38
C ARG A 172 7.16 23.73 -3.95
N ARG A 173 6.64 22.52 -3.69
CA ARG A 173 6.28 22.02 -2.36
C ARG A 173 7.09 20.78 -2.02
N GLN A 174 7.29 20.56 -0.72
CA GLN A 174 8.04 19.44 -0.16
C GLN A 174 7.16 18.72 0.85
N LEU A 175 7.00 17.40 0.68
CA LEU A 175 6.41 16.55 1.72
C LEU A 175 7.53 15.66 2.27
N VAL A 176 7.75 15.75 3.58
CA VAL A 176 8.72 14.91 4.29
C VAL A 176 7.96 14.01 5.23
N PHE A 177 8.23 12.71 5.15
CA PHE A 177 7.66 11.72 6.05
C PHE A 177 8.67 10.60 6.35
N LEU A 178 8.44 9.90 7.45
CA LEU A 178 9.19 8.71 7.85
C LEU A 178 8.30 7.48 7.69
N PRO A 179 8.84 6.34 7.23
CA PRO A 179 8.12 5.07 7.25
C PRO A 179 7.76 4.64 8.68
N GLY A 180 6.69 3.86 8.82
CA GLY A 180 6.14 3.44 10.11
C GLY A 180 7.14 2.66 10.96
N SER A 181 7.90 1.74 10.36
CA SER A 181 8.94 0.97 11.08
C SER A 181 10.19 1.79 11.38
N ARG A 182 10.36 2.96 10.75
CA ARG A 182 11.58 3.77 10.76
C ARG A 182 12.83 3.02 10.30
N GLN A 183 12.67 2.03 9.42
CA GLN A 183 13.78 1.30 8.81
C GLN A 183 14.11 1.86 7.41
N ALA A 184 15.40 1.85 7.06
CA ALA A 184 15.87 2.34 5.76
C ALA A 184 15.30 1.49 4.61
N ALA A 185 15.16 0.18 4.83
CA ALA A 185 14.63 -0.74 3.82
C ALA A 185 13.15 -0.44 3.48
N GLU A 186 12.33 -0.03 4.45
CA GLU A 186 10.96 0.43 4.18
C GLU A 186 10.96 1.75 3.41
N ALA A 187 11.87 2.69 3.75
CA ALA A 187 12.01 3.94 2.99
C ALA A 187 12.41 3.67 1.52
N ASP A 188 13.33 2.73 1.29
CA ASP A 188 13.75 2.33 -0.05
C ASP A 188 12.61 1.66 -0.83
N LEU A 189 11.80 0.82 -0.17
CA LEU A 189 10.60 0.24 -0.77
C LEU A 189 9.58 1.33 -1.19
N VAL A 190 9.30 2.31 -0.31
CA VAL A 190 8.41 3.43 -0.65
C VAL A 190 8.91 4.15 -1.90
N ILE A 191 10.21 4.49 -1.93
CA ILE A 191 10.81 5.21 -3.06
C ILE A 191 10.67 4.40 -4.35
N LYS A 192 11.01 3.12 -4.30
CA LYS A 192 10.90 2.19 -5.42
C LYS A 192 9.46 2.13 -5.95
N LEU A 193 8.46 1.96 -5.09
CA LEU A 193 7.06 1.87 -5.49
C LEU A 193 6.56 3.19 -6.11
N VAL A 194 6.90 4.34 -5.54
CA VAL A 194 6.47 5.64 -6.11
C VAL A 194 7.16 5.95 -7.43
N GLN A 195 8.47 5.67 -7.55
CA GLN A 195 9.19 5.83 -8.82
C GLN A 195 8.62 4.92 -9.90
N THR A 196 8.30 3.66 -9.57
CA THR A 196 7.78 2.67 -10.52
C THR A 196 6.35 2.97 -10.94
N HIS A 197 5.48 3.37 -10.00
CA HIS A 197 4.03 3.38 -10.24
C HIS A 197 3.41 4.76 -10.31
N VAL A 198 4.05 5.79 -9.76
CA VAL A 198 3.48 7.14 -9.71
C VAL A 198 4.21 8.06 -10.67
N MET A 199 5.53 8.25 -10.48
CA MET A 199 6.29 9.28 -11.18
C MET A 199 6.20 9.13 -12.71
N GLY A 200 5.93 10.25 -13.39
CA GLY A 200 5.82 10.29 -14.85
C GLY A 200 4.59 9.61 -15.43
N LYS A 201 3.69 9.05 -14.60
CA LYS A 201 2.43 8.45 -15.03
C LYS A 201 1.25 9.39 -14.78
N SER A 202 0.28 9.35 -15.68
CA SER A 202 -1.06 9.91 -15.47
C SER A 202 -1.99 8.84 -14.88
N ASN A 203 -3.03 9.28 -14.18
CA ASN A 203 -4.13 8.42 -13.72
C ASN A 203 -5.00 7.92 -14.87
#